data_AF-A0A1M6VFT5-F1
#
_entry.id   AF-A0A1M6VFT5-F1
#
_cell.length_a   1.000
_cell.length_b   1.000
_cell.length_c   1.000
_cell.angle_alpha   90.00
_cell.angle_beta   90.00
_cell.angle_gamma   90.00
#
_symmetry.space_group_name_H-M   'P 1'
#
loop_
_entity.id
_entity.type
_entity.pdbx_description
1 polymer ?
#
loop_
_entity_poly.entity_id
_entity_poly.type
_entity_poly.pdbx_seq_one_letter_code
_entity_poly.pdbx_strand_id
1 'polypeptide(L)' 'MNYALLEKKLKLLPQSALDEIDSYVDYIFFKFASEESSKSVSQKKGFGCLKDIPCKMAPDFDEPLEEFAEYM' A
#
# COMPACT_ATOMS: atom_id res chain seq x y z
N MET A 1 4.62 6.06 -27.89
CA MET A 1 4.29 4.90 -28.74
C MET A 1 2.84 5.01 -29.14
N ASN A 2 2.51 4.85 -30.43
CA ASN A 2 1.11 4.88 -30.88
C ASN A 2 0.50 3.46 -30.73
N TYR A 3 -0.71 3.37 -30.18
CA TYR A 3 -1.39 2.09 -29.92
C TYR A 3 -1.53 1.24 -31.19
N ALA A 4 -1.88 1.87 -32.31
CA ALA A 4 -2.03 1.21 -33.60
C ALA A 4 -0.74 0.53 -34.11
N LEU A 5 0.43 1.04 -33.72
CA LEU A 5 1.72 0.45 -34.11
C LEU A 5 2.10 -0.72 -33.19
N LEU A 6 1.70 -0.68 -31.93
CA LEU A 6 1.89 -1.77 -30.96
C LEU A 6 1.02 -2.99 -31.31
N GLU A 7 -0.25 -2.78 -31.64
CA GLU A 7 -1.16 -3.86 -32.02
C GLU A 7 -0.67 -4.64 -33.24
N LYS A 8 -0.12 -3.94 -34.24
CA LYS A 8 0.49 -4.58 -35.42
C LYS A 8 1.68 -5.47 -35.07
N LYS A 9 2.48 -5.08 -34.06
CA LYS A 9 3.62 -5.88 -33.60
C LYS A 9 3.15 -7.10 -32.80
N LEU A 10 2.13 -6.95 -31.96
CA LEU A 10 1.55 -8.05 -31.19
C LEU A 10 0.98 -9.14 -32.10
N LYS A 11 0.31 -8.76 -33.20
CA LYS A 11 -0.24 -9.72 -34.19
C LYS A 11 0.80 -10.57 -34.92
N LEU A 12 2.08 -10.16 -34.91
CA LEU A 12 3.17 -10.88 -35.58
C LEU A 12 3.88 -11.87 -34.65
N LEU A 13 3.57 -11.85 -33.35
CA LEU A 13 4.22 -12.69 -32.36
C LEU A 13 3.57 -14.08 -32.28
N PRO A 14 4.35 -15.12 -31.94
CA PRO A 14 3.82 -16.44 -31.64
C PRO A 14 3.01 -16.42 -30.33
N GLN A 15 2.06 -17.34 -30.18
CA GLN A 15 1.16 -17.40 -29.03
C GLN A 15 1.90 -17.42 -27.69
N SER A 16 3.01 -18.16 -27.59
CA SER A 16 3.82 -18.23 -26.37
C SER A 16 4.37 -16.88 -25.90
N ALA A 17 4.67 -15.98 -26.85
CA ALA A 17 5.14 -14.63 -26.52
C ALA A 17 3.97 -13.70 -26.15
N LEU A 18 2.77 -13.96 -26.65
CA LEU A 18 1.57 -13.20 -26.24
C LEU A 18 1.21 -13.50 -24.78
N ASP A 19 1.31 -14.76 -24.36
CA ASP A 19 1.02 -15.17 -22.98
C ASP A 19 1.99 -14.53 -21.96
N GLU A 20 3.27 -14.39 -22.34
CA GLU A 20 4.27 -13.67 -21.53
C GLU A 20 3.97 -12.16 -21.46
N ILE A 21 3.56 -11.56 -22.58
CA ILE A 21 3.18 -10.15 -22.63
C ILE A 21 1.94 -9.88 -21.79
N ASP A 22 0.94 -10.76 -21.85
CA ASP A 22 -0.29 -10.66 -21.06
C ASP A 22 0.03 -10.66 -19.56
N SER A 23 0.85 -11.64 -19.14
CA SER A 23 1.36 -11.73 -17.76
C SER A 23 2.13 -10.46 -17.34
N TYR A 24 2.93 -9.89 -18.24
CA TYR A 24 3.68 -8.66 -17.96
C TYR A 24 2.77 -7.44 -17.87
N VAL A 25 1.72 -7.36 -18.70
CA VAL A 25 0.72 -6.29 -18.64
C VAL A 25 0.01 -6.30 -17.30
N ASP A 26 -0.39 -7.47 -16.80
CA ASP A 26 -0.98 -7.63 -15.47
C ASP A 26 -0.02 -7.18 -14.36
N TYR A 27 1.26 -7.56 -14.46
CA TYR A 27 2.28 -7.10 -13.53
C TYR A 27 2.46 -5.57 -13.54
N ILE A 28 2.42 -4.95 -14.73
CA ILE A 28 2.48 -3.49 -14.87
C ILE A 28 1.26 -2.84 -14.21
N PHE A 29 0.05 -3.34 -14.44
CA PHE A 29 -1.15 -2.85 -13.75
C PHE A 29 -1.03 -2.95 -12.23
N PHE A 30 -0.54 -4.08 -11.72
CA PHE A 30 -0.27 -4.27 -10.29
C PHE A 30 0.75 -3.26 -9.75
N LYS A 31 1.88 -3.07 -10.45
CA LYS A 31 2.93 -2.13 -10.05
C LYS A 31 2.42 -0.70 -9.96
N PHE A 32 1.65 -0.25 -10.96
CA PHE A 32 1.12 1.12 -10.97
C PHE A 32 -0.02 1.32 -9.97
N ALA A 33 -0.88 0.32 -9.76
CA ALA A 33 -1.87 0.34 -8.68
C ALA A 33 -1.20 0.41 -7.29
N SER A 34 -0.11 -0.33 -7.08
CA SER A 34 0.66 -0.29 -5.83
C SER A 34 1.40 1.03 -5.63
N GLU A 35 1.94 1.63 -6.68
CA GLU A 35 2.64 2.92 -6.60
C GLU A 35 1.72 4.08 -6.20
N GLU A 36 0.45 4.09 -6.64
CA GLU A 36 -0.53 5.09 -6.20
C GLU A 36 -0.93 4.92 -4.72
N SER A 37 -1.04 3.68 -4.22
CA SER A 37 -1.31 3.41 -2.79
C SER A 37 -0.14 3.79 -1.86
N SER A 38 1.10 3.82 -2.39
CA SER A 38 2.31 4.17 -1.63
C SER A 38 2.62 5.67 -1.59
N LYS A 39 1.95 6.48 -2.43
CA LYS A 39 2.12 7.94 -2.46
C LYS A 39 1.26 8.67 -1.42
N SER A 40 0.21 8.03 -0.90
CA SER A 40 -0.48 8.49 0.31
C SER A 40 0.17 7.89 1.54
N VAL A 41 0.61 8.73 2.48
CA VAL A 41 1.17 8.38 3.79
C VAL A 41 2.68 8.10 3.80
N SER A 42 3.47 9.11 3.44
CA SER A 42 4.76 9.33 4.13
C SER A 42 4.53 9.95 5.52
N GLN A 43 3.59 9.41 6.32
CA GLN A 43 3.62 9.70 7.74
C GLN A 43 4.83 8.96 8.30
N LYS A 44 5.85 9.74 8.66
CA LYS A 44 7.11 9.29 9.24
C LYS A 44 6.82 8.30 10.37
N LYS A 45 6.89 7.00 10.09
CA LYS A 45 6.89 5.95 11.11
C LYS A 45 8.27 5.99 11.76
N GLY A 46 8.36 6.73 12.87
CA GLY A 46 9.62 6.96 13.56
C GLY A 46 9.38 7.43 14.97
N PHE A 47 10.39 7.26 15.82
CA PHE A 47 10.38 7.76 17.18
C PHE A 47 10.08 9.26 17.20
N GLY A 48 9.13 9.69 18.03
CA GLY A 48 8.73 11.09 18.15
C GLY A 48 7.67 11.57 17.14
N CYS A 49 7.02 10.69 16.37
CA CYS A 49 5.92 11.07 15.47
C CYS A 49 4.69 11.66 16.18
N LEU A 50 4.58 11.46 17.50
CA LEU A 50 3.52 12.01 18.35
C LEU A 50 3.98 13.22 19.20
N LYS A 51 5.23 13.71 19.02
CA LYS A 51 5.84 14.72 19.90
C LYS A 51 5.08 16.05 19.93
N ASP A 52 4.51 16.46 18.80
CA ASP A 52 3.79 17.73 18.65
C ASP A 52 2.28 17.57 18.78
N ILE A 53 1.79 16.36 19.09
CA ILE A 53 0.36 16.11 19.29
C ILE A 53 0.05 16.35 20.76
N PRO A 54 -0.94 17.19 21.09
CA PRO A 54 -1.37 17.37 22.47
C PRO A 54 -2.04 16.06 22.95
N CYS A 55 -1.25 15.17 23.53
CA CYS A 55 -1.72 13.96 24.19
C CYS A 55 -2.41 14.37 25.50
N LYS A 56 -3.74 14.31 25.53
CA LYS A 56 -4.50 14.39 26.78
C LYS A 56 -4.65 12.98 27.34
N MET A 57 -4.09 12.74 28.51
CA MET A 57 -4.32 11.52 29.27
C MET A 57 -5.59 11.71 30.10
N ALA A 58 -6.42 10.68 30.15
CA ALA A 58 -7.61 10.71 30.99
C ALA A 58 -7.18 10.61 32.47
N PRO A 59 -7.92 11.24 33.41
CA PRO A 59 -7.54 11.27 34.82
C PRO A 59 -7.59 9.90 35.51
N ASP A 60 -8.30 8.95 34.91
CA ASP A 60 -8.51 7.56 35.31
C ASP A 60 -7.55 6.58 34.61
N PHE A 61 -6.52 7.06 33.88
CA PHE A 61 -5.59 6.20 33.15
C PHE A 61 -4.83 5.22 34.07
N ASP A 62 -4.51 5.65 35.29
CA ASP A 62 -3.81 4.82 36.27
C ASP A 62 -4.76 3.86 37.02
N GLU A 63 -6.08 4.00 36.84
CA GLU A 63 -7.05 3.11 37.48
C GLU A 63 -7.04 1.74 36.78
N PRO A 64 -7.03 0.63 37.54
CA PRO A 64 -7.11 -0.69 36.95
C PRO A 64 -8.46 -0.84 36.24
N LEU A 65 -8.44 -1.42 35.05
CA LEU A 65 -9.65 -1.84 34.37
C LEU A 65 -10.45 -2.78 35.29
N GLU A 66 -11.78 -2.67 35.27
CA GLU A 66 -12.66 -3.43 36.18
C GLU A 66 -12.37 -4.94 36.19
N GLU A 67 -12.04 -5.50 35.03
CA GLU A 67 -11.69 -6.92 34.84
C GLU A 67 -10.33 -7.32 35.47
N PHE A 68 -9.47 -6.35 35.73
CA PHE A 68 -8.12 -6.53 36.26
C PHE A 68 -7.93 -5.95 37.66
N ALA A 69 -8.94 -5.24 38.21
CA ALA A 69 -8.91 -4.69 39.56
C ALA A 69 -8.77 -5.78 40.64
N GLU A 70 -9.27 -6.99 40.38
CA GLU A 70 -9.09 -8.14 41.28
C GLU A 70 -7.64 -8.70 41.31
N TYR A 71 -6.79 -8.31 40.35
CA TYR A 71 -5.45 -8.86 40.14
C TYR A 71 -4.30 -7.85 40.34
N MET A 72 -4.60 -6.57 40.59
CA MET A 72 -3.65 -5.47 40.84
C MET A 72 -3.60 -5.13 42.33
#